data_AF-A0A0F3PLC8-F1
#
_entry.id   AF-A0A0F3PLC8-F1
#
_cell.length_a   1.000
_cell.length_b   1.000
_cell.length_c   1.000
_cell.angle_alpha   90.00
_cell.angle_beta   90.00
_cell.angle_gamma   90.00
#
_symmetry.space_group_name_H-M   'P 1'
#
loop_
_entity.id
_entity.type
_entity.pdbx_description
1 polymer ?
#
loop_
_entity_poly.entity_id
_entity_poly.type
_entity_poly.pdbx_seq_one_letter_code
_entity_poly.pdbx_strand_id
1 'polypeptide(L)' 'MEVITVREALRLAMEEEMERDQSVFLMGEEVGEYQGAYKISQGF' A
#
# COMPACT_ATOMS: atom_id res chain seq x y z
N MET A 1 21.05 -2.14 -1.24
CA MET A 1 19.72 -1.65 -1.62
C MET A 1 19.15 -2.69 -2.56
N GLU A 2 18.08 -3.38 -2.16
CA GLU A 2 17.41 -4.30 -3.07
C GLU A 2 16.77 -3.51 -4.21
N VAL A 3 16.78 -4.08 -5.42
CA VAL A 3 16.08 -3.49 -6.56
C VAL A 3 14.64 -3.95 -6.47
N ILE A 4 13.74 -3.02 -6.19
CA ILE A 4 12.30 -3.23 -6.15
C ILE A 4 11.60 -2.34 -7.17
N THR A 5 10.43 -2.76 -7.62
CA THR A 5 9.57 -1.93 -8.46
C THR A 5 9.03 -0.74 -7.66
N VAL A 6 8.65 0.35 -8.35
CA VAL A 6 7.99 1.49 -7.70
C VAL A 6 6.71 1.06 -6.97
N ARG A 7 5.97 0.10 -7.53
CA ARG A 7 4.78 -0.47 -6.90
C ARG A 7 5.09 -1.13 -5.56
N GLU A 8 6.16 -1.91 -5.49
CA GLU A 8 6.60 -2.56 -4.26
C GLU A 8 7.09 -1.56 -3.23
N ALA A 9 7.84 -0.53 -3.67
CA ALA A 9 8.31 0.53 -2.78
C ALA A 9 7.13 1.28 -2.11
N LEU A 10 6.10 1.61 -2.88
CA LEU A 10 4.90 2.28 -2.35
C LEU A 10 4.12 1.35 -1.41
N ARG A 11 3.98 0.07 -1.75
CA ARG A 11 3.31 -0.91 -0.88
C ARG A 11 4.01 -1.05 0.47
N LEU A 12 5.34 -1.22 0.46
CA LEU A 12 6.14 -1.36 1.68
C LEU A 12 6.05 -0.10 2.56
N ALA A 13 6.14 1.09 1.96
CA ALA A 13 6.02 2.34 2.72
C ALA A 13 4.66 2.51 3.40
N MET A 14 3.56 2.13 2.71
CA MET A 14 2.23 2.15 3.30
C MET A 14 2.08 1.11 4.40
N GLU A 15 2.61 -0.10 4.19
CA GLU A 15 2.60 -1.19 5.19
C GLU A 15 3.31 -0.75 6.47
N GLU A 16 4.52 -0.21 6.36
CA GLU A 16 5.30 0.31 7.50
C GLU A 16 4.57 1.41 8.28
N GLU A 17 3.99 2.41 7.60
CA GLU A 17 3.33 3.53 8.29
C GLU A 17 1.97 3.14 8.87
N MET A 18 1.21 2.26 8.22
CA MET A 18 -0.06 1.73 8.77
C MET A 18 0.19 0.84 10.00
N GLU A 19 1.31 0.12 10.05
CA GLU A 19 1.71 -0.66 11.23
C GLU A 19 2.19 0.24 12.38
N ARG A 20 2.90 1.32 12.04
CA ARG A 20 3.48 2.28 12.99
C ARG A 20 2.44 3.20 13.63
N ASP A 21 1.43 3.65 12.88
CA ASP A 21 0.44 4.63 13.33
C ASP A 21 -0.98 4.17 12.96
N GLN A 22 -1.76 3.79 13.98
CA GLN A 22 -3.13 3.32 13.83
C GLN A 22 -4.12 4.38 13.32
N SER A 23 -3.71 5.65 13.25
CA SER A 23 -4.52 6.70 12.63
C SER A 23 -4.38 6.76 11.11
N VAL A 24 -3.41 6.05 10.52
CA VAL A 24 -3.22 5.94 9.08
C VAL A 24 -4.19 4.92 8.50
N PHE A 25 -4.95 5.33 7.50
CA PHE A 25 -5.85 4.45 6.76
C PHE A 25 -5.85 4.80 5.27
N LEU A 26 -6.21 3.82 4.45
CA LEU A 26 -6.35 3.97 3.01
C LEU A 26 -7.79 4.33 2.64
N MET A 27 -7.95 5.29 1.74
CA MET A 27 -9.25 5.64 1.15
C MET A 27 -9.08 6.01 -0.31
N GLY A 28 -10.09 5.70 -1.13
CA GLY A 28 -10.08 5.97 -2.57
C GLY A 28 -10.98 5.00 -3.32
N GLU A 29 -11.12 5.22 -4.62
CA GLU A 29 -11.86 4.31 -5.49
C GLU A 29 -11.14 2.96 -5.57
N GLU A 30 -11.88 1.87 -5.33
CA GLU A 30 -11.42 0.51 -5.57
C GLU A 30 -10.18 0.06 -4.76
N VAL A 31 -9.74 0.82 -3.76
CA VAL A 31 -8.52 0.52 -2.99
C VAL A 31 -8.64 -0.69 -2.06
N GLY A 32 -9.87 -1.12 -1.74
CA GLY A 32 -10.13 -2.31 -0.92
C GLY A 32 -10.14 -3.60 -1.76
N GLU A 33 -11.33 -4.13 -2.05
CA GLU A 33 -11.52 -5.42 -2.74
C GLU A 33 -10.75 -5.53 -4.07
N TYR A 34 -10.71 -4.45 -4.85
CA TYR A 34 -10.04 -4.41 -6.15
C TYR A 34 -8.56 -4.03 -6.06
N GLN A 35 -8.06 -3.69 -4.87
CA GLN A 35 -6.65 -3.39 -4.59
C GLN A 35 -6.08 -2.23 -5.44
N GLY A 36 -6.96 -1.37 -5.95
CA GLY A 36 -6.65 -0.29 -6.88
C GLY A 36 -6.20 -0.76 -8.27
N ALA A 37 -6.25 0.16 -9.23
CA ALA A 37 -5.88 -0.09 -10.63
C ALA A 37 -4.46 -0.63 -10.82
N TYR A 38 -3.53 -0.27 -9.92
CA TYR A 38 -2.12 -0.66 -9.98
C TYR A 38 -1.74 -1.75 -8.97
N LYS A 39 -2.70 -2.32 -8.22
CA LYS A 39 -2.45 -3.36 -7.21
C LYS A 39 -1.46 -2.93 -6.13
N ILE A 40 -1.50 -1.65 -5.74
CA ILE A 40 -0.62 -1.08 -4.72
C ILE A 40 -1.13 -1.42 -3.32
N SER A 41 -2.45 -1.48 -3.12
CA SER A 41 -3.07 -1.91 -1.85
C SER A 41 -3.32 -3.42 -1.77
N GLN A 42 -2.64 -4.22 -2.59
CA GLN A 42 -2.69 -5.68 -2.47
C GLN A 42 -2.02 -6.12 -1.17
N GLY A 43 -2.73 -6.89 -0.35
CA GLY A 43 -2.22 -7.44 0.91
C GLY A 43 -2.53 -6.63 2.16
N PHE A 44 -3.31 -5.54 2.02
CA PHE A 44 -3.94 -4.83 3.14
C PHE A 44 -5.33 -5.38 3.44
#